data_AF-A0A427C960-F1
#
_entry.id   AF-A0A427C960-F1
#
_cell.length_a   1.000
_cell.length_b   1.000
_cell.length_c   1.000
_cell.angle_alpha   90.00
_cell.angle_beta   90.00
_cell.angle_gamma   90.00
#
_symmetry.space_group_name_H-M   'P 1'
#
loop_
_entity.id
_entity.type
_entity.pdbx_description
1 polymer ?
#
loop_
_entity_poly.entity_id
_entity_poly.type
_entity_poly.pdbx_seq_one_letter_code
_entity_poly.pdbx_strand_id
1 'polypeptide(L)'
;MQQTMGWVQWLTWGTGVTVFAVVIGLIIRSVLRAAKRPPEQPSAAAALAREANLPPAVQAELAALNHRKDEGQITEAQYEQQRAELLRGR
;
A
#
# COMPACT_ATOMS: atom_id res chain seq x y z
N MET A 1 -16.68 44.53 20.82
CA MET A 1 -16.24 44.02 22.14
C MET A 1 -15.34 42.81 21.89
N GLN A 2 -14.02 42.99 21.93
CA GLN A 2 -13.10 41.85 21.87
C GLN A 2 -13.09 41.20 23.26
N GLN A 3 -13.76 40.06 23.40
CA GLN A 3 -13.60 39.23 24.59
C GLN A 3 -12.19 38.63 24.53
N THR A 4 -11.25 39.24 25.24
CA THR A 4 -9.96 38.63 25.55
C THR A 4 -10.24 37.37 26.36
N MET A 5 -10.15 36.21 25.72
CA MET A 5 -10.27 34.93 26.42
C MET A 5 -9.31 34.95 27.60
N GLY A 6 -9.84 34.67 28.80
CA GLY A 6 -9.05 34.69 30.02
C GLY A 6 -7.79 33.83 29.86
N TRP A 7 -6.70 34.21 30.50
CA TRP A 7 -5.38 33.58 30.33
C TRP A 7 -5.42 32.04 30.45
N VAL A 8 -6.30 31.53 31.33
CA VAL A 8 -6.57 30.10 31.52
C VAL A 8 -7.24 29.44 30.30
N GLN A 9 -8.19 30.13 29.65
CA GLN A 9 -8.87 29.63 28.45
C GLN A 9 -7.91 29.56 27.25
N TRP A 10 -7.01 30.55 27.14
CA TRP A 10 -5.95 30.54 26.14
C TRP A 10 -4.99 29.35 26.34
N LEU A 11 -4.64 29.07 27.60
CA LEU A 11 -3.87 27.90 28.00
C LEU A 11 -4.58 26.58 27.63
N THR A 12 -5.86 26.44 27.95
CA THR A 12 -6.64 25.22 27.67
C THR A 12 -6.76 24.97 26.17
N TRP A 13 -7.06 26.01 25.40
CA TRP A 13 -7.17 25.92 23.95
C TRP A 13 -5.80 25.59 23.32
N GLY A 14 -4.75 26.32 23.71
CA GLY A 14 -3.39 26.06 23.24
C GLY A 14 -2.90 24.66 23.60
N THR A 15 -3.23 24.17 24.80
CA THR A 15 -2.90 22.80 25.23
C THR A 15 -3.61 21.77 24.37
N GLY A 16 -4.91 21.95 24.11
CA GLY A 16 -5.69 21.05 23.25
C GLY A 16 -5.13 20.96 21.83
N VAL A 17 -4.85 22.10 21.20
CA VAL A 17 -4.25 22.16 19.85
C VAL A 17 -2.86 21.53 19.84
N THR A 18 -2.04 21.79 20.86
CA THR A 18 -0.69 21.23 20.98
C THR A 18 -0.73 19.71 21.11
N VAL A 19 -1.58 19.17 21.99
CA VAL A 19 -1.75 17.73 22.17
C VAL A 19 -2.22 17.08 20.86
N PHE A 20 -3.20 17.68 20.19
CA PHE A 20 -3.69 17.18 18.90
C PHE A 20 -2.59 17.16 17.83
N ALA A 21 -1.84 18.26 17.68
CA ALA A 21 -0.73 18.36 16.75
C ALA A 21 0.37 17.32 17.04
N VAL A 22 0.68 17.07 18.31
CA VAL A 22 1.63 16.04 18.73
C VAL A 22 1.14 14.65 18.34
N VAL A 23 -0.14 14.32 18.58
CA VAL A 23 -0.71 13.02 18.21
C VAL A 23 -0.66 12.80 16.70
N ILE A 24 -1.10 13.79 15.91
CA ILE A 24 -1.04 13.71 14.44
C ILE A 24 0.41 13.59 13.95
N GLY A 25 1.33 14.37 14.52
CA GLY A 25 2.76 14.28 14.19
C GLY A 25 3.36 12.91 14.51
N LEU A 26 2.96 12.28 15.61
CA LEU A 26 3.38 10.92 15.96
C LEU A 26 2.82 9.87 15.00
N ILE A 27 1.56 10.02 14.54
CA ILE A 27 0.95 9.14 13.54
C ILE A 27 1.67 9.30 12.20
N ILE A 28 1.89 10.51 11.72
CA ILE A 28 2.63 10.75 10.47
C ILE A 28 4.05 10.18 10.59
N ARG A 29 4.73 10.41 11.71
CA ARG A 29 6.06 9.86 11.96
C ARG A 29 6.05 8.32 12.01
N SER A 30 5.02 7.69 12.56
CA SER A 30 4.92 6.23 12.60
C SER A 30 4.66 5.65 11.20
N VAL A 31 3.81 6.30 10.39
CA VAL A 31 3.57 5.93 8.98
C VAL A 31 4.83 6.11 8.15
N LEU A 32 5.52 7.24 8.25
CA LEU A 32 6.79 7.47 7.53
C LEU A 32 7.89 6.51 7.99
N ARG A 33 7.91 6.14 9.27
CA ARG A 33 8.82 5.12 9.81
C ARG A 33 8.45 3.71 9.34
N ALA A 34 7.17 3.40 9.18
CA ALA A 34 6.68 2.15 8.60
C ALA A 34 6.96 2.08 7.09
N ALA A 35 6.88 3.19 6.37
CA ALA A 35 7.28 3.30 4.97
C ALA A 35 8.81 3.21 4.78
N LYS A 36 9.60 3.67 5.76
CA LYS A 36 11.06 3.51 5.78
C LYS A 36 11.53 2.15 6.30
N ARG A 37 10.72 1.45 7.08
CA ARG A 37 10.99 0.05 7.43
C ARG A 37 10.70 -0.79 6.18
N PRO A 38 11.60 -1.67 5.74
CA PRO A 38 11.25 -2.63 4.71
C PRO A 38 9.99 -3.34 5.20
N PRO A 39 8.88 -3.26 4.46
CA PRO A 39 7.59 -3.64 4.98
C PRO A 39 7.69 -5.10 5.40
N GLU A 40 7.37 -5.39 6.67
CA GLU A 40 7.02 -6.74 7.09
C GLU A 40 5.70 -7.05 6.39
N GLN A 41 5.83 -7.43 5.12
CA GLN A 41 4.72 -7.63 4.22
C GLN A 41 3.92 -8.83 4.74
N PRO A 42 2.61 -8.69 4.98
CA PRO A 42 1.76 -9.85 5.22
C PRO A 42 1.95 -10.77 4.03
N SER A 43 2.15 -12.05 4.31
CA SER A 43 2.61 -13.14 3.44
C SER A 43 2.15 -13.15 1.97
N ALA A 44 1.06 -12.46 1.61
CA ALA A 44 0.58 -12.30 0.23
C ALA A 44 1.37 -11.26 -0.59
N ALA A 45 1.74 -10.12 0.00
CA ALA A 45 2.49 -9.08 -0.73
C ALA A 45 3.95 -9.50 -0.95
N ALA A 46 4.55 -10.25 -0.01
CA ALA A 46 5.88 -10.83 -0.17
C ALA A 46 5.93 -11.90 -1.29
N ALA A 47 4.82 -12.61 -1.51
CA ALA A 47 4.67 -13.50 -2.67
C ALA A 47 4.60 -12.68 -3.97
N LEU A 48 3.77 -11.63 -4.01
CA LEU A 48 3.69 -10.69 -5.12
C LEU A 48 5.02 -9.99 -5.42
N ALA A 49 5.82 -9.65 -4.42
CA ALA A 49 7.13 -9.01 -4.61
C ALA A 49 8.21 -9.97 -5.12
N ARG A 50 8.14 -11.26 -4.74
CA ARG A 50 8.96 -12.32 -5.35
C ARG A 50 8.55 -12.57 -6.80
N GLU A 51 7.26 -12.50 -7.08
CA GLU A 51 6.70 -12.61 -8.43
C GLU A 51 6.94 -11.33 -9.27
N ALA A 52 7.10 -10.17 -8.65
CA ALA A 52 7.51 -8.93 -9.32
C ALA A 52 8.99 -8.93 -9.75
N ASN A 53 9.79 -9.89 -9.25
CA ASN A 53 11.16 -10.12 -9.72
C ASN A 53 11.19 -10.95 -11.02
N LEU A 54 10.05 -11.15 -11.68
CA LEU A 54 10.02 -11.67 -13.04
C LEU A 54 10.49 -10.60 -14.04
N PRO A 55 11.40 -10.95 -14.97
CA PRO A 55 11.84 -10.02 -15.99
C PRO A 55 10.63 -9.41 -16.74
N PRO A 56 10.66 -8.10 -17.02
CA PRO A 56 9.48 -7.30 -17.42
C PRO A 56 8.74 -7.84 -18.65
N ALA A 57 9.43 -8.57 -19.53
CA ALA A 57 8.81 -9.26 -20.66
C ALA A 57 7.75 -10.29 -20.24
N VAL A 58 7.97 -11.08 -19.18
CA VAL A 58 6.96 -12.06 -18.72
C VAL A 58 5.85 -11.41 -17.90
N GLN A 59 6.13 -10.29 -17.24
CA GLN A 59 5.06 -9.51 -16.61
C GLN A 59 4.07 -8.97 -17.67
N ALA A 60 4.58 -8.51 -18.82
CA ALA A 60 3.75 -8.10 -19.95
C ALA A 60 2.95 -9.27 -20.55
N GLU A 61 3.55 -10.45 -20.69
CA GLU A 61 2.86 -11.66 -21.19
C GLU A 61 1.79 -12.18 -20.22
N LEU A 62 2.07 -12.17 -18.91
CA LEU A 62 1.09 -12.51 -17.86
C LEU A 62 -0.06 -11.50 -17.81
N ALA A 63 0.21 -10.21 -17.98
CA ALA A 63 -0.83 -9.18 -18.04
C ALA A 63 -1.72 -9.35 -19.28
N ALA A 64 -1.14 -9.65 -20.45
CA ALA A 64 -1.89 -9.96 -21.66
C ALA A 64 -2.71 -11.25 -21.52
N LEU A 65 -2.18 -12.24 -20.80
CA LEU A 65 -2.93 -13.46 -20.47
C LEU A 65 -4.11 -13.17 -19.53
N ASN A 66 -3.92 -12.34 -18.51
CA ASN A 66 -4.99 -11.95 -17.59
C ASN A 66 -6.09 -11.14 -18.31
N HIS A 67 -5.71 -10.23 -19.20
CA HIS A 67 -6.66 -9.48 -20.01
C HIS A 67 -7.55 -10.41 -20.85
N ARG A 68 -6.98 -11.44 -21.47
CA ARG A 68 -7.75 -12.45 -22.24
C ARG A 68 -8.69 -13.27 -21.35
N LYS A 69 -8.32 -13.52 -20.09
CA LYS A 69 -9.21 -14.15 -19.10
C LYS A 69 -10.39 -13.25 -18.76
N ASP A 70 -10.11 -11.98 -18.52
CA ASP A 70 -11.11 -10.97 -18.14
C ASP A 70 -12.09 -10.68 -19.29
N GLU A 71 -11.62 -10.77 -20.53
CA GLU A 71 -12.46 -10.72 -21.74
C GLU A 71 -13.24 -12.01 -22.01
N GLY A 72 -13.07 -13.05 -21.19
CA GLY A 72 -13.73 -14.35 -21.34
C GLY A 72 -13.25 -15.17 -22.53
N GLN A 73 -12.12 -14.80 -23.14
CA GLN A 73 -11.54 -15.51 -24.29
C GLN A 73 -10.84 -16.81 -23.89
N ILE A 74 -10.42 -16.92 -22.63
CA ILE A 74 -9.81 -18.13 -22.06
C ILE A 74 -10.49 -18.48 -20.72
N THR A 75 -10.60 -19.76 -20.44
CA THR A 75 -11.16 -20.24 -19.16
C THR A 75 -10.11 -20.19 -18.06
N GLU A 76 -10.55 -20.22 -16.79
CA GLU A 76 -9.66 -20.22 -15.62
C GLU A 76 -8.63 -21.37 -15.68
N ALA A 77 -9.06 -22.56 -16.12
CA ALA A 77 -8.17 -23.71 -16.29
C ALA A 77 -7.09 -23.50 -17.36
N GLN A 78 -7.43 -22.81 -18.45
CA GLN A 78 -6.48 -22.47 -19.51
C GLN A 78 -5.52 -21.37 -19.09
N TYR A 79 -6.02 -20.39 -18.31
CA TYR A 79 -5.20 -19.34 -17.71
C TYR A 79 -4.14 -19.93 -16.78
N GLU A 80 -4.53 -20.84 -15.87
CA GLU A 80 -3.59 -21.45 -14.93
C GLU A 80 -2.54 -22.32 -15.62
N GLN A 81 -2.91 -23.08 -16.65
CA GLN A 81 -1.96 -23.87 -17.45
C GLN A 81 -0.93 -22.98 -18.16
N GLN A 82 -1.38 -21.93 -18.86
CA GLN A 82 -0.50 -21.02 -19.58
C GLN A 82 0.38 -20.19 -18.63
N ARG A 83 -0.15 -19.79 -17.47
CA ARG A 83 0.62 -19.15 -16.41
C ARG A 83 1.72 -20.08 -15.89
N ALA A 84 1.40 -21.35 -15.64
CA ALA A 84 2.39 -22.32 -15.18
C ALA A 84 3.49 -22.60 -16.22
N GLU A 85 3.14 -22.62 -17.51
CA GLU A 85 4.12 -22.75 -18.61
C GLU A 85 5.03 -21.53 -18.72
N LEU A 86 4.47 -20.31 -18.66
CA LEU A 86 5.22 -19.04 -18.67
C LEU A 86 6.18 -18.92 -17.48
N LEU A 87 5.78 -19.42 -16.31
CA LEU A 87 6.60 -19.39 -15.09
C LEU A 87 7.64 -20.53 -15.05
N ARG A 88 7.41 -21.66 -15.75
CA ARG A 88 8.33 -22.82 -15.81
C ARG A 88 9.41 -22.66 -16.89
N GLY A 89 9.18 -21.83 -17.90
CA GLY A 89 10.13 -21.58 -19.01
C GLY A 89 11.30 -20.64 -18.66
N ARG A 90 11.51 -20.32 -17.38
CA ARG A 90 12.61 -19.49 -16.84
C ARG A 90 13.22 -20.15 -15.61
#